data_AF-A0AAD5V2X6-F1
#
_entry.id   AF-A0AAD5V2X6-F1
#
_cell.length_a   1.000
_cell.length_b   1.000
_cell.length_c   1.000
_cell.angle_alpha   90.00
_cell.angle_beta   90.00
_cell.angle_gamma   90.00
#
_symmetry.space_group_name_H-M   'P 1'
#
loop_
_entity.id
_entity.type
_entity.pdbx_description
1 polymer ?
#
loop_
_entity_poly.entity_id
_entity_poly.type
_entity_poly.pdbx_seq_one_letter_code
_entity_poly.pdbx_strand_id
1 'polypeptide(L)'
;MVCTTNKEFPGVMIAEVFESMEFTLLAELASGKHEFGDLARLVLNLRYNRMLERFYPRAGELRDKLDSTSSVISGSFVLEFALYHQTWRCNDLDIYTHKDKGDEWEAFLKEVGYVRKRKEENEEEGGGEPYFIATVKEIRTFVRTKPRGRISTVDVICADTRNVLRPIGSFWNSLVQNFATGHTFTFAYPRNTFSYRGHVTGMWRQDDRVPELVWKYLARGFSTATPISSPVFPDDFPAIRRTLTDCFSWSLDISNGKSGDDFEEQDSVLADEIVWFDGGVLLD
;
A
#
# COMPACT_ATOMS: atom_id res chain seq x y z
N MET A 1 35.97 18.81 -43.06
CA MET A 1 36.00 18.21 -41.71
C MET A 1 34.84 18.81 -40.93
N VAL A 2 33.67 18.17 -40.98
CA VAL A 2 32.46 18.62 -40.28
C VAL A 2 32.52 18.03 -38.89
N CYS A 3 32.78 18.86 -37.89
CA CYS A 3 32.76 18.47 -36.49
C CYS A 3 31.28 18.36 -36.06
N THR A 4 30.68 17.18 -36.23
CA THR A 4 29.37 16.88 -35.66
C THR A 4 29.53 16.76 -34.15
N THR A 5 29.26 17.84 -33.44
CA THR A 5 29.11 17.80 -31.98
C THR A 5 27.82 17.03 -31.70
N ASN A 6 27.95 15.77 -31.31
CA ASN A 6 26.88 15.04 -30.63
C ASN A 6 26.54 15.83 -29.37
N LYS A 7 25.47 16.63 -29.44
CA LYS A 7 24.79 17.13 -28.24
C LYS A 7 24.12 15.92 -27.60
N GLU A 8 24.89 15.14 -26.84
CA GLU A 8 24.32 14.19 -25.90
C GLU A 8 23.37 14.98 -24.99
N PHE A 9 22.09 14.62 -25.06
CA PHE A 9 21.04 15.33 -24.36
C PHE A 9 21.31 15.31 -22.84
N PRO A 10 21.04 16.41 -22.12
CA PRO A 10 21.05 16.43 -20.65
C PRO A 10 20.03 15.48 -19.98
N GLY A 11 19.28 14.70 -20.77
CA GLY A 11 18.22 13.80 -20.30
C GLY A 11 18.70 12.68 -19.37
N VAL A 12 19.94 12.18 -19.54
CA VAL A 12 20.46 11.11 -18.65
C VAL A 12 20.66 11.65 -17.23
N MET A 13 21.30 12.81 -17.08
CA MET A 13 21.50 13.42 -15.76
C MET A 13 20.17 13.79 -15.09
N ILE A 14 19.19 14.27 -15.86
CA ILE A 14 17.87 14.60 -15.32
C ILE A 14 17.16 13.35 -14.79
N ALA A 15 17.22 12.23 -15.51
CA ALA A 15 16.61 10.98 -15.07
C ALA A 15 17.26 10.43 -13.80
N GLU A 16 18.60 10.48 -13.69
CA GLU A 16 19.34 10.05 -12.50
C GLU A 16 19.00 10.90 -11.27
N VAL A 17 18.90 12.22 -11.44
CA VAL A 17 18.49 13.13 -10.36
C VAL A 17 17.11 12.73 -9.85
N PHE A 18 16.11 12.60 -10.73
CA PHE A 18 14.75 12.22 -10.32
C PHE A 18 14.69 10.81 -9.72
N GLU A 19 15.46 9.84 -10.22
CA GLU A 19 15.55 8.49 -9.66
C GLU A 19 16.19 8.45 -8.25
N SER A 20 16.94 9.49 -7.86
CA SER A 20 17.48 9.64 -6.50
C SER A 20 16.62 10.48 -5.55
N MET A 21 15.55 11.11 -6.05
CA MET A 21 14.70 11.95 -5.21
C MET A 21 13.82 11.12 -4.27
N GLU A 22 13.66 11.64 -3.05
CA GLU A 22 12.68 11.18 -2.08
C GLU A 22 11.25 11.27 -2.65
N PHE A 23 10.39 10.36 -2.19
CA PHE A 23 9.01 10.27 -2.67
C PHE A 23 8.23 11.57 -2.47
N THR A 24 8.37 12.22 -1.30
CA THR A 24 7.65 13.45 -0.98
C THR A 24 7.97 14.59 -1.94
N LEU A 25 9.24 14.74 -2.32
CA LEU A 25 9.67 15.74 -3.30
C LEU A 25 9.13 15.43 -4.71
N LEU A 26 9.23 14.17 -5.14
CA LEU A 26 8.66 13.75 -6.43
C LEU A 26 7.16 13.98 -6.48
N ALA A 27 6.46 13.71 -5.39
CA ALA A 27 5.03 13.85 -5.33
C ALA A 27 4.59 15.33 -5.29
N GLU A 28 5.37 16.20 -4.64
CA GLU A 28 5.18 17.65 -4.71
C GLU A 28 5.34 18.15 -6.16
N LEU A 29 6.41 17.73 -6.85
CA LEU A 29 6.62 18.04 -8.27
C LEU A 29 5.48 17.49 -9.14
N ALA A 30 5.09 16.24 -8.93
CA ALA A 30 4.01 15.56 -9.63
C ALA A 30 2.63 16.18 -9.37
N SER A 31 2.46 16.96 -8.31
CA SER A 31 1.22 17.72 -8.06
C SER A 31 1.17 19.02 -8.88
N GLY A 32 2.30 19.45 -9.46
CA GLY A 32 2.40 20.63 -10.32
C GLY A 32 1.87 20.41 -11.74
N LYS A 33 1.53 21.52 -12.42
CA LYS A 33 1.08 21.56 -13.83
C LYS A 33 2.19 21.91 -14.83
N HIS A 34 3.46 21.70 -14.47
CA HIS A 34 4.62 22.09 -15.27
C HIS A 34 5.38 20.84 -15.75
N GLU A 35 6.33 21.02 -16.68
CA GLU A 35 7.06 19.91 -17.33
C GLU A 35 7.73 18.94 -16.33
N PHE A 36 8.22 19.43 -15.19
CA PHE A 36 8.77 18.58 -14.14
C PHE A 36 7.72 17.70 -13.44
N GLY A 37 6.44 18.08 -13.46
CA GLY A 37 5.36 17.27 -12.94
C GLY A 37 5.12 16.01 -13.76
N ASP A 38 5.12 16.12 -15.09
CA ASP A 38 4.99 14.95 -15.97
C ASP A 38 6.21 14.03 -15.85
N LEU A 39 7.40 14.61 -15.72
CA LEU A 39 8.62 13.84 -15.48
C LEU A 39 8.58 13.13 -14.12
N ALA A 40 8.11 13.80 -13.06
CA ALA A 40 7.95 13.19 -11.75
C ALA A 40 6.94 12.02 -11.77
N ARG A 41 5.78 12.18 -12.42
CA ARG A 41 4.79 11.10 -12.60
C ARG A 41 5.36 9.94 -13.41
N LEU A 42 6.13 10.21 -14.46
CA LEU A 42 6.83 9.17 -15.21
C LEU A 42 7.79 8.37 -14.32
N VAL A 43 8.61 9.04 -13.53
CA VAL A 43 9.57 8.41 -12.61
C VAL A 43 8.84 7.58 -11.55
N LEU A 44 7.77 8.12 -10.96
CA LEU A 44 6.94 7.39 -9.99
C LEU A 44 6.30 6.14 -10.61
N ASN A 45 5.79 6.21 -11.84
CA ASN A 45 5.28 5.04 -12.57
C ASN A 45 6.35 3.99 -12.81
N LEU A 46 7.55 4.40 -13.25
CA LEU A 46 8.66 3.49 -13.50
C LEU A 46 9.06 2.78 -12.21
N ARG A 47 9.14 3.51 -11.08
CA ARG A 47 9.39 2.92 -9.75
C ARG A 47 8.29 1.94 -9.36
N TYR A 48 7.03 2.29 -9.55
CA TYR A 48 5.90 1.44 -9.18
C TYR A 48 5.90 0.14 -9.98
N ASN A 49 6.06 0.23 -11.30
CA ASN A 49 6.15 -0.92 -12.19
C ASN A 49 7.33 -1.83 -11.82
N ARG A 50 8.53 -1.27 -11.61
CA ARG A 50 9.73 -2.02 -11.21
C ARG A 50 9.50 -2.77 -9.89
N MET A 51 8.79 -2.16 -8.94
CA MET A 51 8.46 -2.80 -7.67
C MET A 51 7.41 -3.90 -7.82
N LEU A 52 6.37 -3.68 -8.63
CA LEU A 52 5.33 -4.66 -8.94
C LEU A 52 5.87 -5.86 -9.72
N GLU A 53 6.85 -5.66 -10.60
CA GLU A 53 7.50 -6.72 -11.38
C GLU A 53 8.17 -7.79 -10.52
N ARG A 54 8.50 -7.44 -9.27
CA ARG A 54 8.90 -8.44 -8.27
C ARG A 54 7.77 -9.44 -8.04
N PHE A 55 6.51 -9.03 -7.99
CA PHE A 55 5.38 -9.90 -7.70
C PHE A 55 4.70 -10.43 -8.96
N TYR A 56 4.61 -9.62 -10.02
CA TYR A 56 3.92 -10.00 -11.25
C TYR A 56 4.68 -9.45 -12.47
N PRO A 57 5.14 -10.30 -13.41
CA PRO A 57 6.13 -9.92 -14.44
C PRO A 57 5.63 -8.88 -15.44
N ARG A 58 4.32 -8.63 -15.51
CA ARG A 58 3.67 -7.67 -16.41
C ARG A 58 2.94 -6.64 -15.55
N ALA A 59 3.68 -5.68 -14.97
CA ALA A 59 3.12 -4.74 -13.98
C ALA A 59 1.92 -3.95 -14.50
N GLY A 60 1.90 -3.59 -15.79
CA GLY A 60 0.75 -2.94 -16.43
C GLY A 60 -0.53 -3.77 -16.30
N GLU A 61 -0.48 -5.06 -16.65
CA GLU A 61 -1.64 -5.95 -16.54
C GLU A 61 -2.11 -6.13 -15.08
N LEU A 62 -1.17 -6.14 -14.12
CA LEU A 62 -1.54 -6.17 -12.70
C LEU A 62 -2.29 -4.90 -12.27
N ARG A 63 -1.88 -3.73 -12.77
CA ARG A 63 -2.55 -2.45 -12.50
C ARG A 63 -3.92 -2.40 -13.14
N ASP A 64 -4.04 -2.80 -14.40
CA ASP A 64 -5.34 -2.94 -15.09
C ASP A 64 -6.26 -3.91 -14.33
N LYS A 65 -5.69 -4.96 -13.71
CA LYS A 65 -6.44 -5.90 -12.88
C LYS A 65 -6.93 -5.28 -11.58
N LEU A 66 -6.12 -4.45 -10.92
CA LEU A 66 -6.55 -3.69 -9.74
C LEU A 66 -7.76 -2.83 -10.08
N ASP A 67 -7.69 -2.07 -11.18
CA ASP A 67 -8.75 -1.13 -11.57
C ASP A 67 -10.04 -1.88 -11.95
N SER A 68 -9.96 -2.88 -12.82
CA SER A 68 -11.11 -3.67 -13.29
C SER A 68 -11.82 -4.47 -12.20
N THR A 69 -11.13 -4.75 -11.09
CA THR A 69 -11.70 -5.44 -9.93
C THR A 69 -11.98 -4.51 -8.75
N SER A 70 -11.72 -3.20 -8.89
CA SER A 70 -11.78 -2.23 -7.79
C SER A 70 -11.03 -2.71 -6.55
N SER A 71 -9.84 -3.27 -6.78
CA SER A 71 -8.95 -3.79 -5.74
C SER A 71 -7.83 -2.81 -5.47
N VAL A 72 -7.22 -2.91 -4.29
CA VAL A 72 -6.10 -2.06 -3.89
C VAL A 72 -4.95 -2.90 -3.33
N ILE A 73 -3.74 -2.38 -3.43
CA ILE A 73 -2.55 -2.89 -2.72
C ILE A 73 -2.40 -2.14 -1.41
N SER A 74 -1.98 -2.80 -0.34
CA SER A 74 -1.70 -2.14 0.95
C SER A 74 -0.44 -2.72 1.61
N GLY A 75 -0.28 -2.44 2.90
CA GLY A 75 0.71 -3.07 3.75
C GLY A 75 2.14 -2.65 3.43
N SER A 76 3.07 -3.61 3.52
CA SER A 76 4.49 -3.27 3.48
C SER A 76 5.01 -2.88 2.09
N PHE A 77 4.28 -3.22 1.03
CA PHE A 77 4.58 -2.78 -0.33
C PHE A 77 4.44 -1.26 -0.47
N VAL A 78 3.32 -0.70 -0.03
CA VAL A 78 3.04 0.75 -0.17
C VAL A 78 4.02 1.56 0.67
N LEU A 79 4.35 1.08 1.87
CA LEU A 79 5.39 1.68 2.70
C LEU A 79 6.77 1.65 2.04
N GLU A 80 7.17 0.54 1.40
CA GLU A 80 8.45 0.48 0.69
C GLU A 80 8.49 1.49 -0.45
N PHE A 81 7.39 1.66 -1.18
CA PHE A 81 7.32 2.59 -2.29
C PHE A 81 7.45 4.04 -1.81
N ALA A 82 6.74 4.37 -0.75
CA ALA A 82 6.77 5.68 -0.11
C ALA A 82 8.15 6.04 0.46
N LEU A 83 8.93 5.04 0.87
CA LEU A 83 10.23 5.20 1.51
C LEU A 83 11.36 4.64 0.63
N TYR A 84 11.30 4.80 -0.69
CA TYR A 84 12.12 4.13 -1.72
C TYR A 84 13.63 3.92 -1.44
N HIS A 85 14.26 4.75 -0.58
CA HIS A 85 15.67 4.67 -0.17
C HIS A 85 15.95 3.89 1.13
N GLN A 86 14.95 3.20 1.68
CA GLN A 86 15.08 2.39 2.88
C GLN A 86 15.89 1.08 2.66
N THR A 87 16.37 0.46 3.75
CA THR A 87 17.31 -0.69 3.73
C THR A 87 16.67 -2.09 3.78
N TRP A 88 15.41 -2.20 4.20
CA TRP A 88 14.56 -3.39 4.12
C TRP A 88 13.89 -3.54 2.73
N ARG A 89 13.12 -4.60 2.51
CA ARG A 89 12.28 -4.80 1.32
C ARG A 89 11.00 -5.53 1.72
N CYS A 90 9.88 -5.27 1.06
CA CYS A 90 8.68 -6.09 1.22
C CYS A 90 8.91 -7.46 0.55
N ASN A 91 8.40 -8.51 1.20
CA ASN A 91 8.55 -9.90 0.75
C ASN A 91 7.23 -10.45 0.16
N ASP A 92 6.14 -9.78 0.46
CA ASP A 92 4.76 -10.08 0.17
C ASP A 92 4.10 -8.88 -0.55
N LEU A 93 2.99 -9.19 -1.22
CA LEU A 93 2.08 -8.21 -1.82
C LEU A 93 0.67 -8.50 -1.31
N ASP A 94 0.11 -7.56 -0.57
CA ASP A 94 -1.24 -7.66 -0.03
C ASP A 94 -2.23 -6.96 -0.96
N ILE A 95 -3.14 -7.71 -1.58
CA ILE A 95 -4.19 -7.22 -2.49
C ILE A 95 -5.54 -7.34 -1.78
N TYR A 96 -6.21 -6.21 -1.56
CA TYR A 96 -7.56 -6.16 -0.99
C TYR A 96 -8.57 -6.09 -2.11
N THR A 97 -9.56 -6.98 -2.08
CA THR A 97 -10.56 -7.10 -3.14
C THR A 97 -11.93 -7.44 -2.57
N HIS A 98 -12.98 -7.27 -3.37
CA HIS A 98 -14.31 -7.74 -3.00
C HIS A 98 -14.33 -9.28 -2.97
N LYS A 99 -15.04 -9.89 -2.02
CA LYS A 99 -15.13 -11.38 -1.95
C LYS A 99 -15.55 -12.05 -3.26
N ASP A 100 -16.43 -11.40 -4.03
CA ASP A 100 -16.91 -11.94 -5.32
C ASP A 100 -15.83 -11.90 -6.43
N LYS A 101 -14.68 -11.26 -6.18
CA LYS A 101 -13.55 -11.14 -7.10
C LYS A 101 -12.39 -12.08 -6.77
N GLY A 102 -12.48 -12.85 -5.67
CA GLY A 102 -11.40 -13.76 -5.24
C GLY A 102 -11.04 -14.81 -6.29
N ASP A 103 -12.04 -15.43 -6.94
CA ASP A 103 -11.81 -16.45 -7.99
C ASP A 103 -11.19 -15.86 -9.25
N GLU A 104 -11.58 -14.63 -9.58
CA GLU A 104 -11.04 -13.88 -10.71
C GLU A 104 -9.55 -13.53 -10.50
N TRP A 105 -9.15 -13.15 -9.27
CA TRP A 105 -7.75 -12.97 -8.88
C TRP A 105 -6.96 -14.28 -8.89
N GLU A 106 -7.56 -15.36 -8.40
CA GLU A 106 -6.93 -16.68 -8.41
C GLU A 106 -6.58 -17.14 -9.82
N ALA A 107 -7.52 -17.01 -10.76
CA ALA A 107 -7.26 -17.32 -12.17
C ALA A 107 -6.12 -16.46 -12.73
N PHE A 108 -6.16 -15.15 -12.50
CA PHE A 108 -5.16 -14.19 -12.98
C PHE A 108 -3.74 -14.48 -12.45
N LEU A 109 -3.60 -14.86 -11.18
CA LEU A 109 -2.29 -15.20 -10.60
C LEU A 109 -1.78 -16.55 -11.13
N LYS A 110 -2.66 -17.53 -11.33
CA LYS A 110 -2.30 -18.85 -11.89
C LYS A 110 -1.72 -18.75 -13.30
N GLU A 111 -2.15 -17.77 -14.10
CA GLU A 111 -1.62 -17.53 -15.46
C GLU A 111 -0.10 -17.29 -15.47
N VAL A 112 0.46 -16.71 -14.41
CA VAL A 112 1.91 -16.44 -14.29
C VAL A 112 2.61 -17.39 -13.33
N GLY A 113 2.01 -18.54 -13.06
CA GLY A 113 2.62 -19.66 -12.34
C GLY A 113 2.53 -19.58 -10.81
N TYR A 114 1.63 -18.77 -10.25
CA TYR A 114 1.33 -18.86 -8.82
C TYR A 114 0.52 -20.11 -8.49
N VAL A 115 0.79 -20.68 -7.32
CA VAL A 115 0.04 -21.79 -6.74
C VAL A 115 -0.58 -21.33 -5.42
N ARG A 116 -1.88 -21.58 -5.24
CA ARG A 116 -2.57 -21.32 -3.98
C ARG A 116 -2.02 -22.25 -2.90
N LYS A 117 -1.52 -21.70 -1.79
CA LYS A 117 -1.21 -22.51 -0.60
C LYS A 117 -2.52 -23.12 -0.08
N ARG A 118 -2.54 -24.44 0.09
CA ARG A 118 -3.65 -25.08 0.80
C ARG A 118 -3.55 -24.64 2.26
N LYS A 119 -4.68 -24.31 2.88
CA LYS A 119 -4.75 -24.32 4.34
C LYS A 119 -4.45 -25.76 4.73
N GLU A 120 -3.30 -26.00 5.35
CA GLU A 120 -3.04 -27.32 5.88
C GLU A 120 -4.10 -27.58 6.94
N GLU A 121 -4.84 -28.69 6.82
CA GLU A 121 -5.94 -29.08 7.71
C GLU A 121 -5.51 -29.18 9.19
N ASN A 122 -4.20 -29.11 9.47
CA ASN A 122 -3.62 -29.13 10.81
C ASN A 122 -3.56 -27.76 11.52
N GLU A 123 -3.96 -26.65 10.88
CA GLU A 123 -4.17 -25.38 11.59
C GLU A 123 -5.49 -25.36 12.41
N GLU A 124 -6.30 -26.44 12.35
CA GLU A 124 -7.57 -26.55 13.08
C GLU A 124 -7.44 -26.78 14.60
N GLU A 125 -6.26 -27.12 15.14
CA GLU A 125 -6.09 -27.37 16.59
C GLU A 125 -5.34 -26.27 17.34
N GLY A 126 -4.84 -25.27 16.64
CA GLY A 126 -4.15 -24.11 17.22
C GLY A 126 -5.04 -22.88 17.37
N GLY A 127 -6.35 -23.05 17.64
CA GLY A 127 -7.39 -22.13 18.15
C GLY A 127 -7.25 -20.59 18.17
N GLY A 128 -6.37 -19.98 17.39
CA GLY A 128 -6.33 -18.55 17.17
C GLY A 128 -7.32 -18.23 16.07
N GLU A 129 -8.43 -17.58 16.42
CA GLU A 129 -9.40 -17.13 15.42
C GLU A 129 -8.67 -16.40 14.28
N PRO A 130 -9.05 -16.65 13.01
CA PRO A 130 -8.50 -15.90 11.88
C PRO A 130 -8.62 -14.41 12.21
N TYR A 131 -7.53 -13.67 11.98
CA TYR A 131 -7.40 -12.20 12.13
C TYR A 131 -8.78 -11.56 12.33
N PHE A 132 -9.14 -11.17 13.57
CA PHE A 132 -10.44 -10.58 13.87
C PHE A 132 -10.53 -9.15 13.32
N ILE A 133 -10.12 -8.96 12.07
CA ILE A 133 -10.61 -7.86 11.25
C ILE A 133 -11.98 -8.35 10.79
N ALA A 134 -13.03 -7.96 11.51
CA ALA A 134 -14.42 -8.36 11.31
C ALA A 134 -14.97 -8.13 9.88
N THR A 135 -14.16 -7.57 8.99
CA THR A 135 -14.48 -7.20 7.62
C THR A 135 -13.70 -8.01 6.57
N VAL A 136 -12.82 -8.94 6.98
CA VAL A 136 -12.14 -9.89 6.08
C VAL A 136 -12.93 -11.20 6.04
N LYS A 137 -13.38 -11.60 4.85
CA LYS A 137 -14.08 -12.86 4.62
C LYS A 137 -13.12 -14.04 4.56
N GLU A 138 -12.04 -13.89 3.79
CA GLU A 138 -11.01 -14.91 3.61
C GLU A 138 -9.71 -14.27 3.14
N ILE A 139 -8.60 -14.98 3.36
CA ILE A 139 -7.29 -14.65 2.80
C ILE A 139 -6.86 -15.84 1.94
N ARG A 140 -6.49 -15.56 0.69
CA ARG A 140 -5.96 -16.56 -0.26
C ARG A 140 -4.49 -16.26 -0.51
N THR A 141 -3.62 -17.09 0.06
CA THR A 141 -2.18 -16.95 -0.13
C THR A 141 -1.72 -17.69 -1.37
N PHE A 142 -0.99 -17.00 -2.24
CA PHE A 142 -0.40 -17.52 -3.46
C PHE A 142 1.10 -17.45 -3.38
N VAL A 143 1.77 -18.53 -3.78
CA VAL A 143 3.23 -18.57 -3.87
C VAL A 143 3.72 -18.91 -5.26
N ARG A 144 4.83 -18.28 -5.64
CA ARG A 144 5.54 -18.56 -6.88
C ARG A 144 7.04 -18.63 -6.63
N THR A 145 7.65 -19.74 -7.04
CA THR A 145 9.10 -19.90 -7.03
C THR A 145 9.69 -19.21 -8.25
N LYS A 146 10.48 -18.16 -8.02
CA LYS A 146 11.24 -17.43 -9.04
C LYS A 146 12.52 -18.18 -9.42
N PRO A 147 13.17 -17.78 -10.54
CA PRO A 147 14.55 -18.19 -10.81
C PRO A 147 15.44 -17.97 -9.58
N ARG A 148 16.40 -18.87 -9.35
CA ARG A 148 17.28 -18.90 -8.17
C ARG A 148 16.58 -19.26 -6.85
N GLY A 149 15.38 -19.85 -6.91
CA GLY A 149 14.69 -20.41 -5.74
C GLY A 149 14.07 -19.36 -4.80
N ARG A 150 14.05 -18.09 -5.19
CA ARG A 150 13.40 -17.04 -4.38
C ARG A 150 11.88 -17.25 -4.41
N ILE A 151 11.24 -17.13 -3.26
CA ILE A 151 9.77 -17.24 -3.17
C ILE A 151 9.17 -15.84 -3.28
N SER A 152 8.11 -15.73 -4.08
CA SER A 152 7.23 -14.58 -4.17
C SER A 152 5.90 -14.94 -3.56
N THR A 153 5.37 -14.10 -2.68
CA THR A 153 4.07 -14.31 -2.03
C THR A 153 3.12 -13.17 -2.40
N VAL A 154 1.88 -13.52 -2.72
CA VAL A 154 0.78 -12.58 -2.92
C VAL A 154 -0.39 -13.06 -2.08
N ASP A 155 -0.88 -12.19 -1.20
CA ASP A 155 -2.05 -12.45 -0.38
C ASP A 155 -3.24 -11.69 -0.96
N VAL A 156 -4.26 -12.43 -1.41
CA VAL A 156 -5.54 -11.85 -1.86
C VAL A 156 -6.50 -11.87 -0.68
N ILE A 157 -6.76 -10.69 -0.12
CA ILE A 157 -7.57 -10.45 1.06
C ILE A 157 -8.97 -10.03 0.60
N CYS A 158 -9.90 -10.96 0.72
CA CYS A 158 -11.29 -10.78 0.31
C CYS A 158 -12.07 -10.08 1.42
N ALA A 159 -12.49 -8.84 1.19
CA ALA A 159 -13.37 -8.13 2.11
C ALA A 159 -14.79 -8.72 2.09
N ASP A 160 -15.42 -8.86 3.25
CA ASP A 160 -16.83 -9.27 3.39
C ASP A 160 -17.82 -8.11 3.13
N THR A 161 -17.29 -6.92 2.85
CA THR A 161 -18.07 -5.70 2.60
C THR A 161 -17.81 -5.16 1.20
N ARG A 162 -18.69 -4.28 0.73
CA ARG A 162 -18.53 -3.60 -0.57
C ARG A 162 -17.31 -2.68 -0.62
N ASN A 163 -16.92 -2.10 0.53
CA ASN A 163 -15.75 -1.23 0.62
C ASN A 163 -14.50 -2.07 0.99
N VAL A 164 -13.60 -2.25 0.02
CA VAL A 164 -12.37 -3.04 0.16
C VAL A 164 -11.35 -2.40 1.11
N LEU A 165 -11.52 -1.12 1.44
CA LEU A 165 -10.66 -0.40 2.37
C LEU A 165 -11.09 -0.55 3.84
N ARG A 166 -12.28 -1.08 4.11
CA ARG A 166 -12.77 -1.26 5.48
C ARG A 166 -11.87 -2.19 6.32
N PRO A 167 -11.34 -3.30 5.77
CA PRO A 167 -10.28 -4.06 6.42
C PRO A 167 -9.02 -3.23 6.71
N ILE A 168 -8.62 -2.39 5.75
CA ILE A 168 -7.42 -1.54 5.85
C ILE A 168 -7.56 -0.55 7.03
N GLY A 169 -8.73 0.08 7.18
CA GLY A 169 -8.99 0.99 8.31
C GLY A 169 -9.06 0.34 9.68
N SER A 170 -9.23 -0.98 9.70
CA SER A 170 -9.26 -1.78 10.93
C SER A 170 -7.88 -2.34 11.28
N PHE A 171 -6.80 -1.97 10.60
CA PHE A 171 -5.48 -2.50 10.94
C PHE A 171 -4.98 -2.02 12.29
N TRP A 172 -4.24 -2.90 12.95
CA TRP A 172 -3.65 -2.66 14.26
C TRP A 172 -2.65 -1.49 14.30
N ASN A 173 -2.14 -1.00 13.16
CA ASN A 173 -1.16 0.09 13.08
C ASN A 173 -1.41 1.06 11.92
N SER A 174 -1.27 2.36 12.16
CA SER A 174 -1.44 3.42 11.15
C SER A 174 -0.46 3.31 9.96
N LEU A 175 0.72 2.69 10.14
CA LEU A 175 1.70 2.53 9.05
C LEU A 175 1.18 1.66 7.91
N VAL A 176 0.31 0.70 8.21
CA VAL A 176 -0.26 -0.23 7.20
C VAL A 176 -1.64 0.20 6.72
N GLN A 177 -2.03 1.44 6.99
CA GLN A 177 -3.30 2.03 6.55
C GLN A 177 -3.15 2.88 5.27
N ASN A 178 -2.04 2.69 4.56
CA ASN A 178 -1.74 3.32 3.29
C ASN A 178 -2.02 2.32 2.17
N PHE A 179 -2.62 2.76 1.06
CA PHE A 179 -2.98 1.86 -0.03
C PHE A 179 -2.66 2.48 -1.40
N ALA A 180 -2.67 1.63 -2.44
CA ALA A 180 -2.46 2.03 -3.82
C ALA A 180 -3.46 1.33 -4.75
N THR A 181 -4.05 2.06 -5.69
CA THR A 181 -4.82 1.51 -6.81
C THR A 181 -3.89 1.22 -7.99
N GLY A 182 -4.43 0.96 -9.19
CA GLY A 182 -3.60 0.92 -10.40
C GLY A 182 -2.85 2.23 -10.66
N HIS A 183 -3.33 3.38 -10.19
CA HIS A 183 -2.78 4.69 -10.57
C HIS A 183 -2.62 5.70 -9.43
N THR A 184 -3.18 5.43 -8.26
CA THR A 184 -3.21 6.39 -7.15
C THR A 184 -2.54 5.78 -5.93
N PHE A 185 -1.75 6.57 -5.22
CA PHE A 185 -1.26 6.24 -3.88
C PHE A 185 -1.97 7.11 -2.86
N THR A 186 -2.47 6.49 -1.79
CA THR A 186 -3.18 7.18 -0.71
C THR A 186 -2.56 6.86 0.64
N PHE A 187 -2.25 7.91 1.38
CA PHE A 187 -1.68 7.86 2.71
C PHE A 187 -2.67 8.44 3.72
N ALA A 188 -3.16 7.62 4.64
CA ALA A 188 -4.07 8.08 5.69
C ALA A 188 -3.34 8.96 6.72
N TYR A 189 -2.07 8.66 6.99
CA TYR A 189 -1.23 9.39 7.96
C TYR A 189 0.12 9.76 7.33
N PRO A 190 0.15 10.66 6.33
CA PRO A 190 1.36 10.99 5.59
C PRO A 190 2.45 11.54 6.52
N ARG A 191 2.14 12.52 7.39
CA ARG A 191 3.13 13.10 8.31
C ARG A 191 3.82 12.03 9.16
N ASN A 192 3.06 11.10 9.72
CA ASN A 192 3.55 10.04 10.58
C ASN A 192 4.33 9.00 9.77
N THR A 193 3.79 8.58 8.61
CA THR A 193 4.43 7.63 7.69
C THR A 193 5.81 8.12 7.25
N PHE A 194 5.92 9.36 6.77
CA PHE A 194 7.20 9.95 6.32
C PHE A 194 8.13 10.33 7.48
N SER A 195 7.63 10.40 8.71
CA SER A 195 8.43 10.59 9.93
C SER A 195 8.81 9.28 10.61
N TYR A 196 8.57 8.13 9.97
CA TYR A 196 8.83 6.80 10.55
C TYR A 196 8.10 6.59 11.90
N ARG A 197 6.85 7.06 12.00
CA ARG A 197 6.01 6.96 13.21
C ARG A 197 4.71 6.22 12.90
N GLY A 198 4.43 5.18 13.68
CA GLY A 198 3.17 4.44 13.67
C GLY A 198 2.41 4.58 14.98
N HIS A 199 1.09 4.52 14.92
CA HIS A 199 0.24 4.40 16.09
C HIS A 199 -0.42 3.03 16.11
N VAL A 200 -0.28 2.32 17.24
CA VAL A 200 -0.81 0.97 17.42
C VAL A 200 -2.18 1.06 18.12
N THR A 201 -3.26 0.65 17.46
CA THR A 201 -4.61 0.61 18.06
C THR A 201 -4.64 -0.27 19.30
N GLY A 202 -5.59 -0.03 20.21
CA GLY A 202 -5.81 -0.87 21.40
C GLY A 202 -6.08 -2.36 21.11
N MET A 203 -6.39 -2.72 19.86
CA MET A 203 -6.56 -4.12 19.42
C MET A 203 -5.29 -4.96 19.57
N TRP A 204 -4.11 -4.36 19.76
CA TRP A 204 -2.87 -5.10 19.99
C TRP A 204 -2.92 -6.06 21.18
N ARG A 205 -3.84 -5.84 22.11
CA ARG A 205 -4.06 -6.71 23.28
C ARG A 205 -4.86 -7.97 22.97
N GLN A 206 -5.53 -8.04 21.82
CA GLN A 206 -6.42 -9.14 21.45
C GLN A 206 -5.79 -10.12 20.46
N ASP A 207 -4.64 -9.77 19.86
CA ASP A 207 -3.97 -10.59 18.84
C ASP A 207 -2.50 -10.80 19.22
N ASP A 208 -2.17 -12.04 19.60
CA ASP A 208 -0.85 -12.47 20.05
C ASP A 208 0.26 -12.30 19.00
N ARG A 209 -0.10 -12.08 17.72
CA ARG A 209 0.85 -11.81 16.64
C ARG A 209 1.28 -10.35 16.58
N VAL A 210 0.49 -9.44 17.16
CA VAL A 210 0.76 -8.01 17.08
C VAL A 210 2.14 -7.65 17.65
N PRO A 211 2.61 -8.22 18.78
CA PRO A 211 4.00 -8.03 19.22
C PRO A 211 5.05 -8.32 18.15
N GLU A 212 4.97 -9.46 17.44
CA GLU A 212 5.91 -9.81 16.38
C GLU A 212 5.84 -8.83 15.20
N LEU A 213 4.63 -8.39 14.85
CA LEU A 213 4.41 -7.42 13.81
C LEU A 213 4.94 -6.03 14.20
N VAL A 214 4.76 -5.60 15.45
CA VAL A 214 5.38 -4.39 16.00
C VAL A 214 6.90 -4.50 15.87
N TRP A 215 7.49 -5.62 16.31
CA TRP A 215 8.93 -5.86 16.18
C TRP A 215 9.42 -5.80 14.74
N LYS A 216 8.66 -6.35 13.78
CA LYS A 216 8.95 -6.23 12.34
C LYS A 216 9.10 -4.77 11.90
N TYR A 217 8.25 -3.85 12.37
CA TYR A 217 8.35 -2.43 12.01
C TYR A 217 9.43 -1.69 12.82
N LEU A 218 9.64 -2.02 14.10
CA LEU A 218 10.76 -1.48 14.88
C LEU A 218 12.10 -1.81 14.22
N ALA A 219 12.29 -3.06 13.77
CA ALA A 219 13.50 -3.50 13.05
C ALA A 219 13.72 -2.78 11.72
N ARG A 220 12.67 -2.18 11.15
CA ARG A 220 12.70 -1.38 9.92
C ARG A 220 12.97 0.10 10.16
N GLY A 221 13.23 0.50 11.42
CA GLY A 221 13.54 1.87 11.82
C GLY A 221 12.32 2.71 12.19
N PHE A 222 11.13 2.12 12.25
CA PHE A 222 9.94 2.84 12.70
C PHE A 222 9.91 2.94 14.23
N SER A 223 9.31 4.01 14.72
CA SER A 223 8.84 4.13 16.10
C SER A 223 7.34 3.85 16.14
N THR A 224 6.87 3.17 17.19
CA THR A 224 5.45 2.92 17.40
C THR A 224 5.01 3.46 18.76
N ALA A 225 3.92 4.20 18.78
CA ALA A 225 3.29 4.68 20.01
C ALA A 225 2.03 3.84 20.29
N THR A 226 1.80 3.51 21.55
CA THR A 226 0.51 2.96 22.00
C THR A 226 -0.32 4.07 22.66
N PRO A 227 -1.67 3.99 22.62
CA PRO A 227 -2.56 4.98 23.22
C PRO A 227 -2.28 5.22 24.71
N ILE A 228 -1.80 4.19 25.41
CA ILE A 228 -1.60 4.20 26.86
C ILE A 228 -0.26 4.84 27.24
N SER A 229 0.72 4.77 26.35
CA SER A 229 2.10 5.19 26.65
C SER A 229 2.39 6.64 26.25
N SER A 230 1.45 7.37 25.64
CA SER A 230 1.74 8.71 25.15
C SER A 230 0.59 9.70 25.38
N PRO A 231 0.66 10.53 26.44
CA PRO A 231 -0.08 11.79 26.49
C PRO A 231 0.46 12.85 25.49
N VAL A 232 1.42 12.49 24.62
CA VAL A 232 2.33 13.43 23.93
C VAL A 232 1.95 13.68 22.46
N PHE A 233 0.94 12.99 21.90
CA PHE A 233 0.55 13.17 20.49
C PHE A 233 -0.91 13.61 20.23
N PRO A 234 -1.53 14.51 21.02
CA PRO A 234 -2.89 14.97 20.71
C PRO A 234 -2.96 15.69 19.35
N ASP A 235 -1.89 16.35 18.91
CA ASP A 235 -1.85 17.10 17.64
C ASP A 235 -1.52 16.24 16.41
N ASP A 236 -0.77 15.14 16.60
CA ASP A 236 -0.26 14.30 15.50
C ASP A 236 -1.20 13.14 15.12
N PHE A 237 -2.13 12.79 16.04
CA PHE A 237 -3.15 11.78 15.83
C PHE A 237 -4.44 12.27 16.46
N PRO A 238 -5.11 13.28 15.87
CA PRO A 238 -6.40 13.68 16.38
C PRO A 238 -7.29 12.44 16.39
N ALA A 239 -7.88 12.12 17.55
CA ALA A 239 -8.87 11.05 17.73
C ALA A 239 -10.18 11.43 17.02
N ILE A 240 -10.07 11.71 15.73
CA ILE A 240 -11.07 12.24 14.84
C ILE A 240 -11.28 11.18 13.77
N ARG A 241 -12.55 10.90 13.50
CA ARG A 241 -13.01 10.20 12.31
C ARG A 241 -12.31 10.78 11.08
N ARG A 242 -11.31 10.06 10.56
CA ARG A 242 -10.62 10.48 9.33
C ARG A 242 -11.49 10.15 8.13
N THR A 243 -11.29 10.89 7.06
CA THR A 243 -11.82 10.54 5.74
C THR A 243 -10.68 10.66 4.73
N LEU A 244 -10.77 9.97 3.60
CA LEU A 244 -9.74 10.09 2.57
C LEU A 244 -9.66 11.50 1.96
N THR A 245 -10.69 12.30 2.17
CA THR A 245 -10.82 13.68 1.71
C THR A 245 -10.50 14.72 2.79
N ASP A 246 -10.05 14.31 3.99
CA ASP A 246 -9.68 15.28 5.02
C ASP A 246 -8.33 15.96 4.72
N CYS A 247 -8.06 17.09 5.36
CA CYS A 247 -6.83 17.85 5.12
C CYS A 247 -5.56 17.19 5.71
N PHE A 248 -5.69 16.02 6.31
CA PHE A 248 -4.61 15.28 6.94
C PHE A 248 -4.28 13.98 6.18
N SER A 249 -5.11 13.55 5.24
CA SER A 249 -4.80 12.49 4.28
C SER A 249 -4.11 13.09 3.07
N TRP A 250 -3.49 12.22 2.28
CA TRP A 250 -2.84 12.65 1.06
C TRP A 250 -2.97 11.57 -0.02
N SER A 251 -3.42 11.97 -1.19
CA SER A 251 -3.52 11.12 -2.37
C SER A 251 -2.73 11.72 -3.52
N LEU A 252 -2.07 10.85 -4.29
CA LEU A 252 -1.26 11.20 -5.43
C LEU A 252 -1.63 10.30 -6.61
N ASP A 253 -2.27 10.89 -7.62
CA ASP A 253 -2.41 10.25 -8.93
C ASP A 253 -1.09 10.36 -9.69
N ILE A 254 -0.56 9.20 -10.08
CA ILE A 254 0.66 9.11 -10.89
C ILE A 254 0.34 8.90 -12.37
N SER A 255 -0.93 8.89 -12.81
CA SER A 255 -1.27 8.78 -14.22
C SER A 255 -0.73 9.95 -15.04
N ASN A 256 -0.29 9.69 -16.28
CA ASN A 256 0.23 10.73 -17.18
C ASN A 256 -0.92 11.51 -17.87
N GLY A 257 -1.84 12.07 -17.10
CA GLY A 257 -2.85 13.00 -17.60
C GLY A 257 -4.01 12.36 -18.38
N LYS A 258 -4.42 11.13 -18.03
CA LYS A 258 -5.80 10.74 -18.34
C LYS A 258 -6.70 11.67 -17.50
N SER A 259 -7.50 12.48 -18.16
CA SER A 259 -8.34 13.51 -17.55
C SER A 259 -9.16 12.96 -16.38
N GLY A 260 -9.18 13.69 -15.26
CA GLY A 260 -9.74 13.25 -13.97
C GLY A 260 -11.25 12.95 -13.93
N ASP A 261 -11.97 13.11 -15.04
CA ASP A 261 -13.41 12.89 -15.10
C ASP A 261 -13.80 11.40 -14.92
N ASP A 262 -12.93 10.45 -15.28
CA ASP A 262 -13.21 9.01 -15.12
C ASP A 262 -12.87 8.46 -13.72
N PHE A 263 -12.13 9.23 -12.89
CA PHE A 263 -11.61 8.76 -11.60
C PHE A 263 -12.49 9.12 -10.40
N GLU A 264 -13.27 10.20 -10.48
CA GLU A 264 -14.11 10.64 -9.35
C GLU A 264 -15.11 9.55 -8.92
N GLU A 265 -15.61 8.73 -9.85
CA GLU A 265 -16.57 7.68 -9.52
C GLU A 265 -15.94 6.57 -8.68
N GLN A 266 -14.72 6.10 -9.02
CA GLN A 266 -14.07 5.02 -8.29
C GLN A 266 -13.58 5.46 -6.90
N ASP A 267 -13.03 6.66 -6.79
CA ASP A 267 -12.61 7.22 -5.50
C ASP A 267 -13.81 7.57 -4.62
N SER A 268 -14.94 8.01 -5.18
CA SER A 268 -16.15 8.28 -4.40
C SER A 268 -16.72 7.02 -3.72
N VAL A 269 -16.70 5.87 -4.42
CA VAL A 269 -17.17 4.58 -3.87
C VAL A 269 -16.23 4.07 -2.76
N LEU A 270 -14.95 4.39 -2.83
CA LEU A 270 -13.96 4.06 -1.80
C LEU A 270 -13.97 5.05 -0.63
N ALA A 271 -14.34 6.31 -0.89
CA ALA A 271 -14.32 7.41 0.08
C ALA A 271 -15.51 7.41 1.06
N ASP A 272 -16.55 6.61 0.81
CA ASP A 272 -17.67 6.46 1.74
C ASP A 272 -17.17 6.07 3.15
N GLU A 273 -17.40 7.01 4.08
CA GLU A 273 -16.96 7.12 5.47
C GLU A 273 -16.27 5.88 6.09
N ILE A 274 -14.99 5.67 5.79
CA ILE A 274 -14.15 4.77 6.59
C ILE A 274 -13.75 5.54 7.84
N VAL A 275 -14.23 5.11 9.01
CA VAL A 275 -13.75 5.63 10.29
C VAL A 275 -12.35 5.05 10.52
N TRP A 276 -11.30 5.80 10.17
CA TRP A 276 -9.94 5.43 10.54
C TRP A 276 -9.69 5.85 11.98
N PHE A 277 -9.37 4.87 12.82
CA PHE A 277 -9.13 5.01 14.26
C PHE A 277 -10.30 5.60 15.07
N ASP A 278 -10.98 4.74 15.81
CA ASP A 278 -11.65 5.18 17.02
C ASP A 278 -10.60 5.19 18.15
N GLY A 279 -10.16 6.38 18.55
CA GLY A 279 -9.29 6.57 19.72
C GLY A 279 -10.01 6.27 21.05
N GLY A 280 -11.28 5.86 20.99
CA GLY A 280 -12.07 5.46 22.13
C GLY A 280 -11.47 4.26 22.83
N VAL A 281 -10.90 4.52 24.01
CA VAL A 281 -11.20 3.64 25.16
C VAL A 281 -12.72 3.49 25.15
N LEU A 282 -13.23 2.32 24.80
CA LEU A 282 -14.55 1.91 25.26
C LEU A 282 -14.42 1.92 26.79
N LEU A 283 -14.73 3.06 27.40
CA LEU A 283 -15.02 3.11 28.82
C LEU A 283 -16.33 2.34 28.94
N ASP A 284 -16.26 1.18 29.58
CA ASP A 284 -17.44 0.46 30.10
C ASP A 284 -18.35 1.41 30.90
#